data_AF-A0A732IPL3-F1
#
_entry.id   AF-A0A732IPL3-F1
#
_cell.length_a   1.000
_cell.length_b   1.000
_cell.length_c   1.000
_cell.angle_alpha   90.00
_cell.angle_beta   90.00
_cell.angle_gamma   90.00
#
_symmetry.space_group_name_H-M   'P 1'
#
loop_
_entity.id
_entity.type
_entity.pdbx_description
1 polymer ?
#
loop_
_entity_poly.entity_id
_entity_poly.type
_entity_poly.pdbx_seq_one_letter_code
_entity_poly.pdbx_strand_id
1 'polypeptide(L)'
;MESCLDIFKIVIGPSSSRTVGPMRAACHFISLLREQETLPLIREIEIELYGALSLSRKCHNVDTALYLGLLGCQPENVDLRSYMAVIKRAENENKIELPLSDAGGITIKVKIIANHQAHPGHPYAMTFRARD
;
A
#
# COMPACT_ATOMS: atom_id res chain seq x y z
N MET A 1 -2.89 21.53 -23.57
CA MET A 1 -3.86 20.54 -24.08
C MET A 1 -4.06 19.54 -22.96
N GLU A 2 -5.01 19.82 -22.07
CA GLU A 2 -5.31 18.94 -20.93
C GLU A 2 -6.27 17.85 -21.40
N SER A 3 -5.89 16.58 -21.22
CA SER A 3 -6.62 15.41 -21.71
C SER A 3 -7.73 15.04 -20.74
N CYS A 4 -8.98 15.33 -21.10
CA CYS A 4 -10.21 14.96 -20.40
C CYS A 4 -10.55 13.46 -20.56
N LEU A 5 -9.69 12.54 -20.10
CA LEU A 5 -9.95 11.08 -20.24
C LEU A 5 -9.96 10.27 -18.93
N ASP A 6 -10.01 10.90 -17.75
CA ASP A 6 -10.01 10.20 -16.46
C ASP A 6 -11.41 10.03 -15.81
N ILE A 7 -12.49 9.86 -16.60
CA ILE A 7 -13.85 9.89 -16.01
C ILE A 7 -14.51 8.52 -15.79
N PHE A 8 -14.11 7.41 -16.42
CA PHE A 8 -14.76 6.12 -16.10
C PHE A 8 -13.80 4.92 -16.15
N LYS A 9 -12.98 4.79 -15.09
CA LYS A 9 -12.56 3.46 -14.65
C LYS A 9 -13.44 3.07 -13.48
N ILE A 10 -14.10 1.91 -13.58
CA ILE A 10 -14.76 1.26 -12.44
C ILE A 10 -13.64 0.90 -11.46
N VAL A 11 -13.36 1.81 -10.52
CA VAL A 11 -12.36 1.58 -9.48
C VAL A 11 -13.05 1.36 -8.15
N ILE A 12 -12.53 0.40 -7.42
CA ILE A 12 -12.95 -0.12 -6.12
C ILE A 12 -13.43 1.00 -5.17
N GLY A 13 -14.75 1.08 -4.97
CA GLY A 13 -15.40 1.80 -3.86
C GLY A 13 -15.31 3.36 -3.86
N PRO A 14 -16.16 4.05 -3.06
CA PRO A 14 -16.56 5.45 -3.27
C PRO A 14 -15.52 6.53 -2.88
N SER A 15 -14.22 6.29 -3.02
CA SER A 15 -13.17 7.32 -2.79
C SER A 15 -11.86 6.93 -3.46
N SER A 16 -11.76 7.18 -4.78
CA SER A 16 -10.57 6.91 -5.59
C SER A 16 -9.26 7.43 -4.97
N SER A 17 -9.27 8.61 -4.35
CA SER A 17 -8.07 9.19 -3.71
C SER A 17 -7.60 8.48 -2.44
N ARG A 18 -8.49 7.77 -1.73
CA ARG A 18 -8.20 7.17 -0.41
C ARG A 18 -7.90 5.67 -0.48
N THR A 19 -8.14 5.04 -1.63
CA THR A 19 -7.92 3.60 -1.84
C THR A 19 -6.93 3.34 -2.98
N VAL A 20 -7.11 4.01 -4.13
CA VAL A 20 -6.29 3.79 -5.34
C VAL A 20 -4.90 4.37 -5.18
N GLY A 21 -4.81 5.61 -4.66
CA GLY A 21 -3.55 6.28 -4.40
C GLY A 21 -2.63 5.48 -3.49
N PRO A 22 -3.08 5.10 -2.26
CA PRO A 22 -2.30 4.28 -1.35
C PRO A 22 -1.88 2.93 -1.93
N MET A 23 -2.79 2.24 -2.63
CA MET A 23 -2.48 0.94 -3.24
C MET A 23 -1.41 1.05 -4.33
N ARG A 24 -1.52 2.04 -5.23
CA ARG A 24 -0.51 2.28 -6.26
C ARG A 24 0.84 2.69 -5.65
N ALA A 25 0.83 3.53 -4.63
CA ALA A 25 2.06 3.96 -3.96
C ALA A 25 2.78 2.78 -3.28
N ALA A 26 2.05 1.91 -2.59
CA ALA A 26 2.59 0.70 -1.98
C ALA A 26 3.11 -0.30 -3.04
N CYS A 27 2.37 -0.48 -4.14
CA CYS A 27 2.81 -1.33 -5.26
C CYS A 27 4.08 -0.79 -5.93
N HIS A 28 4.17 0.52 -6.10
CA HIS A 28 5.38 1.13 -6.64
C HIS A 28 6.57 0.96 -5.69
N PHE A 29 6.37 1.21 -4.40
CA PHE A 29 7.42 1.06 -3.39
C PHE A 29 8.00 -0.36 -3.34
N ILE A 30 7.14 -1.40 -3.33
CA ILE A 30 7.65 -2.78 -3.31
C ILE A 30 8.34 -3.17 -4.62
N SER A 31 7.90 -2.60 -5.75
CA SER A 31 8.53 -2.82 -7.05
C SER A 31 9.95 -2.22 -7.07
N LEU A 32 10.13 -1.01 -6.53
CA LEU A 32 11.44 -0.38 -6.39
C LEU A 32 12.40 -1.23 -5.54
N LEU A 33 11.93 -1.80 -4.41
CA LEU A 33 12.76 -2.68 -3.58
C LEU A 33 13.18 -3.97 -4.29
N ARG A 34 12.32 -4.48 -5.19
CA ARG A 34 12.65 -5.64 -6.04
C ARG A 34 13.66 -5.27 -7.12
N GLU A 35 13.44 -4.15 -7.81
CA GLU A 35 14.33 -3.64 -8.87
C GLU A 35 15.73 -3.30 -8.35
N GLN A 36 15.83 -2.83 -7.10
CA GLN A 36 17.09 -2.55 -6.43
C GLN A 36 17.72 -3.77 -5.75
N GLU A 37 17.09 -4.94 -5.82
CA GLU A 37 17.53 -6.18 -5.17
C GLU A 37 17.72 -6.06 -3.65
N THR A 38 17.09 -5.05 -3.03
CA THR A 38 17.20 -4.78 -1.58
C THR A 38 16.13 -5.51 -0.76
N LEU A 39 15.07 -5.99 -1.41
CA LEU A 39 13.96 -6.67 -0.75
C LEU A 39 14.38 -7.79 0.24
N PRO A 40 15.37 -8.65 -0.06
CA PRO A 40 15.80 -9.72 0.87
C PRO A 40 16.41 -9.20 2.19
N LEU A 41 16.88 -7.95 2.21
CA LEU A 41 17.49 -7.32 3.38
C LEU A 41 16.44 -6.66 4.28
N ILE A 42 15.24 -6.40 3.78
CA ILE A 42 14.21 -5.63 4.50
C ILE A 42 13.47 -6.51 5.50
N ARG A 43 13.38 -6.06 6.75
CA ARG A 43 12.63 -6.72 7.83
C ARG A 43 11.39 -5.95 8.24
N GLU A 44 11.38 -4.63 8.07
CA GLU A 44 10.24 -3.78 8.40
C GLU A 44 9.98 -2.72 7.33
N ILE A 45 8.72 -2.52 6.97
CA ILE A 45 8.23 -1.40 6.16
C ILE A 45 7.38 -0.51 7.06
N GLU A 46 7.79 0.74 7.20
CA GLU A 46 7.00 1.77 7.87
C GLU A 46 6.26 2.61 6.84
N ILE A 47 4.97 2.82 7.07
CA ILE A 47 4.09 3.64 6.24
C ILE A 47 3.49 4.72 7.13
N GLU A 48 3.87 5.97 6.89
CA GLU A 48 3.35 7.11 7.63
C GLU A 48 2.27 7.81 6.78
N LEU A 49 1.06 7.87 7.31
CA LEU A 49 -0.08 8.55 6.69
C LEU A 49 -0.25 9.92 7.33
N TYR A 50 -0.44 10.97 6.54
CA TYR A 50 -0.56 12.35 7.05
C TYR A 50 -1.99 12.91 6.96
N GLY A 51 -2.29 13.89 7.80
CA GLY A 51 -3.48 14.74 7.72
C GLY A 51 -4.81 13.99 7.56
N ALA A 52 -5.58 14.35 6.52
CA ALA A 52 -6.90 13.79 6.27
C ALA A 52 -6.88 12.29 5.93
N LEU A 53 -5.76 11.79 5.39
CA LEU A 53 -5.57 10.37 5.08
C LEU A 53 -5.40 9.55 6.38
N SER A 54 -4.65 10.08 7.35
CA SER A 54 -4.49 9.48 8.68
C SER A 54 -5.83 9.31 9.40
N LEU A 55 -6.70 10.32 9.35
CA LEU A 55 -8.02 10.31 9.99
C LEU A 55 -8.97 9.30 9.31
N SER A 56 -8.81 9.09 8.00
CA SER A 56 -9.63 8.19 7.21
C SER A 56 -9.21 6.71 7.29
N ARG A 57 -8.07 6.44 7.95
CA ARG A 57 -7.37 5.15 7.94
C ARG A 57 -8.26 3.95 8.25
N LYS A 58 -9.01 3.98 9.37
CA LYS A 58 -9.85 2.86 9.84
C LYS A 58 -11.23 2.78 9.17
N CYS A 59 -11.75 3.88 8.66
CA CYS A 59 -13.13 3.94 8.14
C CYS A 59 -13.25 3.66 6.64
N HIS A 60 -12.12 3.64 5.90
CA HIS A 60 -12.13 3.59 4.43
C HIS A 60 -11.23 2.52 3.81
N ASN A 61 -10.87 1.46 4.55
CA ASN A 61 -10.05 0.34 4.04
C ASN A 61 -8.68 0.76 3.48
N VAL A 62 -8.10 1.85 4.02
CA VAL A 62 -6.78 2.35 3.60
C VAL A 62 -5.70 1.31 3.91
N ASP A 63 -5.77 0.68 5.09
CA ASP A 63 -4.84 -0.38 5.50
C ASP A 63 -4.90 -1.55 4.51
N THR A 64 -6.10 -2.01 4.16
CA THR A 64 -6.30 -3.05 3.13
C THR A 64 -5.68 -2.67 1.78
N ALA A 65 -5.87 -1.42 1.34
CA ALA A 65 -5.31 -0.93 0.08
C ALA A 65 -3.76 -0.93 0.10
N LEU A 66 -3.17 -0.54 1.22
CA LEU A 66 -1.71 -0.58 1.41
C LEU A 66 -1.20 -2.03 1.36
N TYR A 67 -1.83 -2.96 2.08
CA TYR A 67 -1.43 -4.37 2.07
C TYR A 67 -1.53 -4.98 0.68
N LEU A 68 -2.63 -4.74 -0.05
CA LEU A 68 -2.78 -5.19 -1.43
C LEU A 68 -1.68 -4.63 -2.34
N GLY A 69 -1.36 -3.34 -2.19
CA GLY A 69 -0.28 -2.73 -2.94
C GLY A 69 1.08 -3.35 -2.62
N LEU A 70 1.39 -3.59 -1.34
CA LEU A 70 2.64 -4.24 -0.93
C LEU A 70 2.75 -5.69 -1.44
N LEU A 71 1.63 -6.38 -1.64
CA LEU A 71 1.60 -7.70 -2.29
C LEU A 71 1.84 -7.63 -3.81
N GLY A 72 1.97 -6.43 -4.37
CA GLY A 72 2.18 -6.17 -5.79
C GLY A 72 0.89 -6.10 -6.62
N CYS A 73 -0.27 -6.02 -5.97
CA CYS A 73 -1.54 -5.90 -6.69
C CYS A 73 -1.76 -4.46 -7.17
N GLN A 74 -2.33 -4.33 -8.37
CA GLN A 74 -2.78 -3.05 -8.91
C GLN A 74 -4.31 -2.92 -8.80
N PRO A 75 -4.85 -1.72 -8.50
CA PRO A 75 -6.27 -1.53 -8.25
C PRO A 75 -7.17 -1.88 -9.45
N GLU A 76 -6.63 -1.85 -10.67
CA GLU A 76 -7.35 -2.20 -11.90
C GLU A 76 -7.59 -3.71 -12.05
N ASN A 77 -6.72 -4.53 -11.46
CA ASN A 77 -6.64 -5.97 -11.76
C ASN A 77 -6.70 -6.85 -10.49
N VAL A 78 -6.96 -6.28 -9.32
CA VAL A 78 -6.98 -7.04 -8.07
C VAL A 78 -8.28 -7.82 -7.90
N ASP A 79 -8.16 -9.14 -7.75
CA ASP A 79 -9.28 -9.96 -7.27
C ASP A 79 -9.32 -9.96 -5.73
N LEU A 80 -10.11 -9.06 -5.18
CA LEU A 80 -10.29 -8.92 -3.73
C LEU A 80 -10.75 -10.21 -3.05
N ARG A 81 -11.49 -11.09 -3.75
CA ARG A 81 -11.97 -12.35 -3.14
C ARG A 81 -10.81 -13.31 -2.90
N SER A 82 -9.92 -13.43 -3.88
CA SER A 82 -8.73 -14.29 -3.78
C SER A 82 -7.75 -13.83 -2.70
N TYR A 83 -7.67 -12.51 -2.46
CA TYR A 83 -6.76 -11.94 -1.47
C TYR A 83 -7.37 -11.75 -0.07
N MET A 84 -8.67 -11.96 0.13
CA MET A 84 -9.36 -11.65 1.38
C MET A 84 -8.74 -12.35 2.61
N ALA A 85 -8.37 -13.62 2.48
CA ALA A 85 -7.74 -14.37 3.57
C ALA A 85 -6.32 -13.86 3.87
N VAL A 86 -5.55 -13.56 2.83
CA VAL A 86 -4.18 -13.04 2.94
C VAL A 86 -4.16 -11.66 3.61
N ILE A 87 -5.05 -10.75 3.18
CA ILE A 87 -5.19 -9.41 3.75
C ILE A 87 -5.55 -9.49 5.23
N LYS A 88 -6.56 -10.29 5.59
CA LYS A 88 -6.97 -10.44 6.99
C LYS A 88 -5.83 -10.95 7.87
N ARG A 89 -5.06 -11.91 7.36
CA ARG A 89 -3.88 -12.40 8.07
C ARG A 89 -2.83 -11.31 8.21
N ALA A 90 -2.55 -10.57 7.13
CA ALA A 90 -1.58 -9.49 7.13
C ALA A 90 -1.96 -8.34 8.09
N GLU A 91 -3.23 -7.97 8.14
CA GLU A 91 -3.78 -6.96 9.06
C GLU A 91 -3.68 -7.42 10.53
N ASN A 92 -3.99 -8.69 10.81
CA ASN A 92 -3.91 -9.24 12.17
C ASN A 92 -2.47 -9.37 12.66
N GLU A 93 -1.57 -9.85 11.80
CA GLU A 93 -0.17 -10.12 12.15
C GLU A 93 0.74 -8.90 11.98
N ASN A 94 0.27 -7.86 11.28
CA ASN A 94 1.05 -6.72 10.81
C ASN A 94 2.29 -7.16 10.02
N LYS A 95 2.12 -8.15 9.13
CA LYS A 95 3.18 -8.78 8.35
C LYS A 95 2.69 -9.17 6.97
N ILE A 96 3.59 -9.16 6.00
CA ILE A 96 3.35 -9.68 4.65
C ILE A 96 4.37 -10.76 4.33
N GLU A 97 3.94 -11.77 3.59
CA GLU A 97 4.81 -12.80 3.02
C GLU A 97 4.95 -12.51 1.52
N LEU A 98 6.18 -12.32 1.05
CA LEU A 98 6.47 -12.02 -0.34
C LEU A 98 7.36 -13.12 -0.94
N PRO A 99 7.06 -13.61 -2.15
CA PRO A 99 7.93 -14.52 -2.85
C PRO A 99 9.22 -13.81 -3.29
N LEU A 100 10.34 -14.51 -3.15
CA LEU A 100 11.65 -14.14 -3.69
C LEU A 100 11.96 -15.03 -4.91
N SER A 101 12.75 -14.50 -5.84
CA SER A 101 13.13 -15.21 -7.08
C SER A 101 13.86 -16.54 -6.82
N ASP A 102 14.63 -16.64 -5.74
CA ASP A 102 15.47 -17.80 -5.40
C ASP A 102 14.73 -18.89 -4.61
N ALA A 103 13.45 -19.12 -4.92
CA ALA A 103 12.59 -20.17 -4.36
C ALA A 103 12.24 -20.05 -2.86
N GLY A 104 12.52 -18.90 -2.23
CA GLY A 104 12.13 -18.58 -0.85
C GLY A 104 10.97 -17.59 -0.73
N GLY A 105 10.43 -17.46 0.47
CA GLY A 105 9.57 -16.35 0.86
C GLY A 105 10.24 -15.50 1.93
N ILE A 106 10.01 -14.19 1.90
CA ILE A 106 10.41 -13.28 2.99
C ILE A 106 9.17 -12.78 3.72
N THR A 107 9.22 -12.82 5.05
CA THR A 107 8.23 -12.18 5.90
C THR A 107 8.72 -10.79 6.30
N ILE A 108 7.96 -9.77 5.93
CA ILE A 108 8.27 -8.37 6.24
C ILE A 108 7.21 -7.84 7.20
N LYS A 109 7.62 -7.22 8.29
CA LYS A 109 6.72 -6.54 9.22
C LYS A 109 6.25 -5.22 8.62
N VAL A 110 4.97 -4.92 8.74
CA VAL A 110 4.39 -3.67 8.24
C VAL A 110 3.91 -2.85 9.43
N LYS A 111 4.37 -1.60 9.50
CA LYS A 111 4.00 -0.67 10.56
C LYS A 111 3.39 0.57 9.97
N ILE A 112 2.08 0.71 10.12
CA ILE A 112 1.34 1.87 9.63
C ILE A 112 1.19 2.88 10.78
N ILE A 113 1.72 4.09 10.58
CA ILE A 113 1.74 5.19 11.54
C ILE A 113 0.74 6.26 11.07
N ALA A 114 -0.11 6.69 11.99
CA ALA A 114 -1.09 7.75 11.77
C ALA A 114 -0.51 9.08 12.27
N ASN A 115 -0.10 9.96 11.36
CA ASN A 115 0.35 11.31 11.67
C ASN A 115 -0.77 12.32 11.39
N HIS A 116 -1.26 12.96 12.45
CA HIS A 116 -2.40 13.88 12.35
C HIS A 116 -1.99 15.27 11.86
N GLN A 117 -0.69 15.54 11.73
CA GLN A 117 -0.19 16.78 11.15
C GLN A 117 -0.34 16.74 9.63
N ALA A 118 -0.68 17.90 9.06
CA ALA A 118 -0.69 18.05 7.61
C ALA A 118 0.74 18.03 7.07
N HIS A 119 0.99 17.25 6.02
CA HIS A 119 2.26 17.30 5.33
C HIS A 119 2.34 18.58 4.48
N PRO A 120 3.44 19.34 4.52
CA PRO A 120 3.56 20.62 3.79
C PRO A 120 3.32 20.51 2.28
N GLY A 121 3.61 19.34 1.69
CA GLY A 121 3.45 19.11 0.25
C GLY A 121 2.03 18.78 -0.23
N HIS A 122 1.22 18.06 0.57
CA HIS A 122 -0.15 17.67 0.17
C HIS A 122 -0.94 17.08 1.36
N PRO A 123 -2.25 17.35 1.52
CA PRO A 123 -3.07 16.82 2.62
C PRO A 123 -3.30 15.30 2.60
N TYR A 124 -2.99 14.63 1.48
CA TYR A 124 -3.06 13.17 1.31
C TYR A 124 -1.67 12.53 1.12
N ALA A 125 -0.61 13.17 1.63
CA ALA A 125 0.72 12.63 1.55
C ALA A 125 0.86 11.34 2.39
N MET A 126 1.79 10.50 1.97
CA MET A 126 2.25 9.33 2.70
C MET A 126 3.74 9.13 2.47
N THR A 127 4.43 8.58 3.47
CA THR A 127 5.87 8.28 3.39
C THR A 127 6.08 6.80 3.62
N PHE A 128 6.87 6.16 2.75
CA PHE A 128 7.30 4.77 2.90
C PHE A 128 8.77 4.72 3.31
N ARG A 129 9.11 3.88 4.28
CA ARG A 129 10.49 3.63 4.72
C ARG A 129 10.72 2.13 4.83
N ALA A 130 11.82 1.63 4.29
CA ALA A 130 12.27 0.26 4.47
C ALA A 130 13.38 0.23 5.52
N ARG A 131 13.36 -0.79 6.38
CA ARG A 131 14.36 -1.02 7.44
C ARG A 131 14.80 -2.48 7.42
N ASP A 132 16.07 -2.69 7.74
CA ASP A 132 16.74 -3.98 7.88
C ASP A 132 16.53 -4.65 9.24
#